data_AF-A0A9X8YCZ7-F1
#
_entry.id   AF-A0A9X8YCZ7-F1
#
_cell.length_a   1.000
_cell.length_b   1.000
_cell.length_c   1.000
_cell.angle_alpha   90.00
_cell.angle_beta   90.00
_cell.angle_gamma   90.00
#
_symmetry.space_group_name_H-M   'P 1'
#
loop_
_entity.id
_entity.type
_entity.pdbx_description
1 polymer ?
#
loop_
_entity_poly.entity_id
_entity_poly.type
_entity_poly.pdbx_seq_one_letter_code
_entity_poly.pdbx_strand_id
1 'polypeptide(L)'
;MHIDDEATAAQNLQNIGYYRLSGYWYPYRREILGPSPDPKFPLLPRSSIFKPNTNFKNVIHLYEMDRKLKLLVLDGLERIEVAMRFQVGHVLGEGHAYAHCDQTRLSSAFTGVTDVEDPLEREGWLTSEHAKWLSKVRRQENDSKEEFVKHFKSNYGGALPVWVVTEILDFGGISTLYGGLKQNHRDQIAESLGFEVQARGDGTSLASWMKNLNFIRNTCAHHARLWNKNITVQGTELDEIPDLKHASVSRDRIYASLAVIAHILIRSCPEATWRQDVREFIIQSSQVAEPARMGFPDNWEAERIWDPQYRPKVDPVLSQRRKLRNKFECIQSSEVGLLISPHGSRKEANNMVRSLRSQSSLLALQLENGSQAYFPLFQFDPDQKRINPAVEYINQRLEVRKDPWGAAHWWQSPHDSLEGNTPLHSAMNGDLTKSMAQILIPESSVEKPAR
;
A
#
# COMPACT_ATOMS: atom_id res chain seq x y z
N MET A 1 -2.15 0.05 -46.97
CA MET A 1 -1.30 -0.84 -46.15
C MET A 1 -0.83 -1.93 -47.07
N HIS A 2 0.46 -2.25 -47.04
CA HIS A 2 1.05 -3.34 -47.81
C HIS A 2 0.83 -4.67 -47.07
N ILE A 3 0.50 -5.73 -47.83
CA ILE A 3 0.33 -7.09 -47.33
C ILE A 3 1.34 -7.95 -48.10
N ASP A 4 2.38 -8.42 -47.42
CA ASP A 4 3.45 -9.20 -48.05
C ASP A 4 2.98 -10.61 -48.45
N ASP A 5 2.18 -11.24 -47.58
CA ASP A 5 1.65 -12.60 -47.72
C ASP A 5 0.19 -12.61 -47.27
N GLU A 6 -0.72 -12.76 -48.24
CA GLU A 6 -2.16 -12.77 -48.01
C GLU A 6 -2.64 -14.00 -47.23
N ALA A 7 -2.01 -15.17 -47.40
CA ALA A 7 -2.38 -16.38 -46.69
C ALA A 7 -2.04 -16.25 -45.20
N THR A 8 -0.83 -15.77 -44.89
CA THR A 8 -0.43 -15.48 -43.51
C THR A 8 -1.28 -14.37 -42.90
N ALA A 9 -1.66 -13.34 -43.66
CA ALA A 9 -2.53 -12.27 -43.18
C ALA A 9 -3.95 -12.78 -42.86
N ALA A 10 -4.52 -13.60 -43.73
CA ALA A 10 -5.83 -14.23 -43.52
C ALA A 10 -5.82 -15.12 -42.27
N GLN A 11 -4.79 -15.95 -42.09
CA GLN A 11 -4.65 -16.81 -40.90
C GLN A 11 -4.57 -15.99 -39.61
N ASN A 12 -3.80 -14.90 -39.60
CA ASN A 12 -3.72 -14.00 -38.44
C ASN A 12 -5.07 -13.33 -38.15
N LEU A 13 -5.82 -12.91 -39.17
CA LEU A 13 -7.15 -12.33 -39.01
C LEU A 13 -8.16 -13.34 -38.46
N GLN A 14 -8.08 -14.61 -38.89
CA GLN A 14 -8.92 -15.69 -38.36
C GLN A 14 -8.62 -15.99 -36.89
N ASN A 15 -7.35 -16.03 -36.51
CA ASN A 15 -6.94 -16.40 -35.15
C ASN A 15 -7.05 -15.26 -34.14
N ILE A 16 -6.73 -14.02 -34.55
CA ILE A 16 -6.66 -12.85 -33.65
C ILE A 16 -7.96 -12.02 -33.70
N GLY A 17 -8.60 -11.98 -34.87
CA GLY A 17 -9.80 -11.18 -35.14
C GLY A 17 -9.51 -9.75 -35.58
N TYR A 18 -10.28 -9.28 -36.57
CA TYR A 18 -10.17 -7.94 -37.14
C TYR A 18 -10.30 -6.83 -36.08
N TYR A 19 -11.29 -6.93 -35.20
CA TYR A 19 -11.55 -5.88 -34.21
C TYR A 19 -10.39 -5.71 -33.23
N ARG A 20 -9.74 -6.81 -32.83
CA ARG A 20 -8.56 -6.77 -31.97
C ARG A 20 -7.38 -6.12 -32.68
N LEU A 21 -7.08 -6.53 -33.91
CA LEU A 21 -6.01 -5.93 -34.72
C LEU A 21 -6.28 -4.46 -35.07
N SER A 22 -7.55 -4.03 -35.09
CA SER A 22 -7.90 -2.64 -35.35
C SER A 22 -7.36 -1.65 -34.32
N GLY A 23 -7.20 -2.08 -33.07
CA GLY A 23 -6.51 -1.30 -32.05
C GLY A 23 -5.03 -1.07 -32.38
N TYR A 24 -4.40 -1.97 -33.11
CA TYR A 24 -2.98 -1.89 -33.49
C TYR A 24 -2.76 -1.24 -34.86
N TRP A 25 -3.80 -1.10 -35.68
CA TRP A 25 -3.79 -0.26 -36.88
C TRP A 25 -3.80 1.22 -36.57
N TYR A 26 -4.44 1.62 -35.46
CA TYR A 26 -4.64 3.03 -35.12
C TYR A 26 -3.34 3.86 -35.11
N PRO A 27 -2.21 3.40 -34.54
CA PRO A 27 -0.89 4.04 -34.62
C PRO A 27 -0.37 4.32 -36.04
N TYR A 28 -0.78 3.53 -37.02
CA TYR A 28 -0.35 3.62 -38.42
C TYR A 28 -1.32 4.39 -39.31
N ARG A 29 -2.44 4.89 -38.77
CA ARG A 29 -3.36 5.76 -39.52
C ARG A 29 -2.82 7.19 -39.61
N ARG A 30 -3.11 7.87 -40.72
CA ARG A 30 -2.77 9.28 -40.92
C ARG A 30 -3.60 10.14 -39.98
N GLU A 31 -2.94 11.09 -39.33
CA GLU A 31 -3.58 12.10 -38.51
C GLU A 31 -4.33 13.08 -39.43
N ILE A 32 -5.53 13.47 -39.01
CA ILE A 32 -6.30 14.51 -39.67
C ILE A 32 -5.91 15.82 -39.00
N LEU A 33 -5.33 16.73 -39.76
CA LEU A 33 -5.02 18.08 -39.29
C LEU A 33 -6.35 18.83 -39.06
N GLY A 34 -6.59 19.26 -37.81
CA GLY A 34 -7.79 19.98 -37.40
C GLY A 34 -7.84 20.18 -35.89
N PRO A 35 -8.74 21.04 -35.36
CA PRO A 35 -8.92 21.16 -33.92
C PRO A 35 -9.34 19.81 -33.33
N SER A 36 -8.80 19.45 -32.17
CA SER A 36 -9.26 18.25 -31.45
C SER A 36 -10.77 18.39 -31.19
N PRO A 37 -11.59 17.38 -31.51
CA PRO A 37 -13.03 17.43 -31.25
C PRO A 37 -13.35 17.44 -29.74
N ASP A 38 -12.40 17.06 -28.88
CA ASP A 38 -12.55 17.13 -27.42
C ASP A 38 -11.33 17.87 -26.80
N PRO A 39 -11.53 19.03 -26.14
CA PRO A 39 -10.48 19.73 -25.40
C PRO A 39 -9.83 18.90 -24.29
N LYS A 40 -10.51 17.84 -23.80
CA LYS A 40 -9.99 16.94 -22.76
C LYS A 40 -9.11 15.81 -23.32
N PHE A 41 -9.18 15.53 -24.62
CA PHE A 41 -8.37 14.50 -25.28
C PHE A 41 -7.73 15.09 -26.53
N PRO A 42 -6.53 15.70 -26.43
CA PRO A 42 -5.90 16.46 -27.51
C PRO A 42 -5.37 15.60 -28.68
N LEU A 43 -5.76 14.33 -28.77
CA LEU A 43 -5.33 13.47 -29.88
C LEU A 43 -6.08 13.86 -31.15
N LEU A 44 -5.32 14.25 -32.18
CA LEU A 44 -5.87 14.51 -33.51
C LEU A 44 -6.66 13.27 -33.99
N PRO A 45 -7.89 13.46 -34.50
CA PRO A 45 -8.65 12.36 -35.06
C PRO A 45 -7.85 11.71 -36.19
N ARG A 46 -7.86 10.37 -36.25
CA ARG A 46 -7.11 9.62 -37.26
C ARG A 46 -8.04 9.12 -38.35
N SER A 47 -7.64 9.35 -39.60
CA SER A 47 -8.38 8.91 -40.79
C SER A 47 -8.40 7.39 -40.91
N SER A 48 -9.25 6.87 -41.79
CA SER A 48 -9.18 5.46 -42.22
C SER A 48 -7.96 5.16 -43.10
N ILE A 49 -7.22 6.19 -43.55
CA ILE A 49 -6.07 6.07 -44.45
C ILE A 49 -4.81 5.76 -43.64
N PHE A 50 -4.05 4.76 -44.07
CA PHE A 50 -2.77 4.42 -43.47
C PHE A 50 -1.64 5.36 -43.92
N LYS A 51 -0.65 5.55 -43.04
CA LYS A 51 0.61 6.22 -43.37
C LYS A 51 1.29 5.47 -44.55
N PRO A 52 1.98 6.16 -45.46
CA PRO A 52 2.76 5.51 -46.52
C PRO A 52 3.68 4.42 -45.94
N ASN A 53 3.93 3.35 -46.69
CA ASN A 53 4.79 2.24 -46.30
C ASN A 53 4.37 1.47 -45.03
N THR A 54 3.12 1.62 -44.56
CA THR A 54 2.59 0.77 -43.49
C THR A 54 2.43 -0.65 -44.00
N ASN A 55 3.07 -1.61 -43.33
CA ASN A 55 3.01 -3.04 -43.61
C ASN A 55 2.18 -3.78 -42.54
N PHE A 56 1.35 -4.74 -42.95
CA PHE A 56 0.59 -5.61 -42.04
C PHE A 56 1.47 -6.34 -41.01
N LYS A 57 2.67 -6.79 -41.40
CA LYS A 57 3.65 -7.43 -40.52
C LYS A 57 4.02 -6.56 -39.32
N ASN A 58 4.14 -5.25 -39.51
CA ASN A 58 4.45 -4.31 -38.42
C ASN A 58 3.31 -4.25 -37.38
N VAL A 59 2.06 -4.37 -37.83
CA VAL A 59 0.89 -4.41 -36.96
C VAL A 59 0.91 -5.68 -36.11
N ILE A 60 1.24 -6.82 -36.73
CA ILE A 60 1.39 -8.10 -36.02
C ILE A 60 2.55 -8.02 -35.02
N HIS A 61 3.70 -7.48 -35.40
CA HIS A 61 4.82 -7.30 -34.48
C HIS A 61 4.44 -6.43 -33.26
N LEU A 62 3.68 -5.36 -33.47
CA LEU A 62 3.21 -4.51 -32.37
C LEU A 62 2.21 -5.25 -31.46
N TYR A 63 1.31 -6.05 -32.03
CA TYR A 63 0.40 -6.92 -31.27
C TYR A 63 1.18 -7.93 -30.42
N GLU A 64 2.16 -8.62 -31.02
CA GLU A 64 3.01 -9.61 -30.36
C GLU A 64 3.87 -8.98 -29.26
N MET A 65 4.41 -7.79 -29.50
CA MET A 65 5.14 -7.02 -28.50
C MET A 65 4.22 -6.70 -27.31
N ASP A 66 3.03 -6.15 -27.56
CA ASP A 66 2.08 -5.84 -26.48
C ASP A 66 1.66 -7.11 -25.71
N ARG A 67 1.58 -8.27 -26.36
CA ARG A 67 1.34 -9.56 -25.68
C ARG A 67 2.49 -9.90 -24.73
N LYS A 68 3.74 -9.83 -25.20
CA LYS A 68 4.94 -10.10 -24.38
C LYS A 68 5.09 -9.11 -23.23
N LEU A 69 4.81 -7.83 -23.46
CA LEU A 69 4.78 -6.81 -22.41
C LEU A 69 3.78 -7.17 -21.30
N LYS A 70 2.57 -7.61 -21.66
CA LYS A 70 1.57 -8.05 -20.66
C LYS A 70 2.06 -9.23 -19.82
N LEU A 71 2.80 -10.17 -20.39
CA LEU A 71 3.36 -11.30 -19.64
C LEU A 71 4.41 -10.85 -18.63
N LEU A 72 5.32 -9.94 -19.02
CA LEU A 72 6.29 -9.35 -18.10
C LEU A 72 5.58 -8.57 -16.97
N VAL A 73 4.56 -7.78 -17.31
CA VAL A 73 3.77 -7.05 -16.31
C VAL A 73 3.08 -8.01 -15.34
N LEU A 74 2.51 -9.12 -15.83
CA LEU A 74 1.88 -10.13 -14.99
C LEU A 74 2.89 -10.84 -14.06
N ASP A 75 4.10 -11.16 -14.52
CA ASP A 75 5.16 -11.72 -13.66
C ASP A 75 5.49 -10.81 -12.48
N GLY A 76 5.64 -9.50 -12.74
CA GLY A 76 5.91 -8.53 -11.69
C GLY A 76 4.74 -8.35 -10.72
N LEU A 77 3.51 -8.33 -11.25
CA LEU A 77 2.29 -8.18 -10.45
C LEU A 77 1.98 -9.39 -9.57
N GLU A 78 2.24 -10.61 -10.05
CA GLU A 78 2.05 -11.84 -9.28
C GLU A 78 2.89 -11.81 -8.00
N ARG A 79 4.18 -11.47 -8.11
CA ARG A 79 5.10 -11.36 -6.97
C ARG A 79 4.62 -10.33 -5.94
N ILE A 80 4.10 -9.19 -6.41
CA ILE A 80 3.52 -8.15 -5.55
C ILE A 80 2.23 -8.66 -4.89
N GLU A 81 1.36 -9.36 -5.62
CA GLU A 81 0.12 -9.92 -5.11
C GLU A 81 0.39 -10.91 -3.96
N VAL A 82 1.34 -11.82 -4.14
CA VAL A 82 1.75 -12.79 -3.11
C VAL A 82 2.33 -12.09 -1.88
N ALA A 83 3.22 -11.11 -2.09
CA ALA A 83 3.77 -10.32 -0.99
C ALA A 83 2.66 -9.58 -0.21
N MET A 84 1.69 -8.99 -0.90
CA MET A 84 0.56 -8.30 -0.28
C MET A 84 -0.36 -9.26 0.48
N ARG A 85 -0.64 -10.46 -0.03
CA ARG A 85 -1.41 -11.50 0.68
C ARG A 85 -0.79 -11.81 2.03
N PHE A 86 0.51 -12.10 2.04
CA PHE A 86 1.25 -12.37 3.26
C PHE A 86 1.23 -11.17 4.21
N GLN A 87 1.59 -9.97 3.74
CA GLN A 87 1.70 -8.79 4.59
C GLN A 87 0.35 -8.39 5.20
N VAL A 88 -0.73 -8.39 4.42
CA VAL A 88 -2.09 -8.09 4.91
C VAL A 88 -2.55 -9.17 5.91
N GLY A 89 -2.37 -10.45 5.57
CA GLY A 89 -2.78 -11.55 6.43
C GLY A 89 -2.02 -11.58 7.76
N HIS A 90 -0.72 -11.31 7.71
CA HIS A 90 0.15 -11.25 8.88
C HIS A 90 -0.22 -10.08 9.79
N VAL A 91 -0.19 -8.84 9.26
CA VAL A 91 -0.43 -7.62 10.06
C VAL A 91 -1.84 -7.57 10.62
N LEU A 92 -2.86 -7.90 9.82
CA LEU A 92 -4.23 -7.93 10.34
C LEU A 92 -4.43 -9.10 11.32
N GLY A 93 -3.80 -10.25 11.06
CA GLY A 93 -3.90 -11.47 11.86
C GLY A 93 -3.23 -11.41 13.23
N GLU A 94 -2.29 -10.48 13.45
CA GLU A 94 -1.67 -10.23 14.77
C GLU A 94 -2.71 -9.91 15.85
N GLY A 95 -3.84 -9.28 15.49
CA GLY A 95 -4.93 -9.04 16.43
C GLY A 95 -5.60 -10.34 16.85
N HIS A 96 -6.10 -11.10 15.87
CA HIS A 96 -6.63 -12.45 16.03
C HIS A 96 -6.94 -13.06 14.65
N ALA A 97 -7.18 -14.37 14.61
CA ALA A 97 -7.46 -15.13 13.39
C ALA A 97 -8.58 -14.53 12.52
N TYR A 98 -9.59 -13.91 13.13
CA TYR A 98 -10.80 -13.42 12.45
C TYR A 98 -10.86 -11.90 12.35
N ALA A 99 -9.73 -11.20 12.47
CA ALA A 99 -9.69 -9.73 12.49
C ALA A 99 -10.26 -9.06 11.24
N HIS A 100 -10.34 -9.76 10.11
CA HIS A 100 -11.01 -9.29 8.89
C HIS A 100 -12.55 -9.29 8.99
N CYS A 101 -13.14 -9.98 9.96
CA CYS A 101 -14.57 -9.95 10.27
C CYS A 101 -14.88 -8.93 11.38
N ASP A 102 -13.90 -8.56 12.20
CA ASP A 102 -14.06 -7.64 13.32
C ASP A 102 -14.00 -6.18 12.85
N GLN A 103 -15.13 -5.49 13.00
CA GLN A 103 -15.28 -4.10 12.58
C GLN A 103 -14.38 -3.14 13.39
N THR A 104 -14.01 -3.51 14.63
CA THR A 104 -13.14 -2.69 15.50
C THR A 104 -11.67 -2.74 15.09
N ARG A 105 -11.28 -3.75 14.29
CA ARG A 105 -9.92 -3.92 13.76
C ARG A 105 -9.73 -3.26 12.39
N LEU A 106 -10.79 -2.74 11.80
CA LEU A 106 -10.82 -2.10 10.49
C LEU A 106 -11.15 -0.61 10.62
N SER A 107 -10.95 0.15 9.54
CA SER A 107 -11.30 1.56 9.52
C SER A 107 -12.83 1.76 9.51
N SER A 108 -13.31 2.75 10.26
CA SER A 108 -14.73 3.13 10.28
C SER A 108 -15.28 3.49 8.90
N ALA A 109 -14.46 4.12 8.05
CA ALA A 109 -14.82 4.43 6.66
C ALA A 109 -15.10 3.17 5.81
N PHE A 110 -14.49 2.03 6.14
CA PHE A 110 -14.70 0.77 5.42
C PHE A 110 -15.87 -0.03 6.00
N THR A 111 -16.00 -0.05 7.34
CA THR A 111 -17.04 -0.81 8.04
C THR A 111 -18.38 -0.09 8.08
N GLY A 112 -18.39 1.23 7.85
CA GLY A 112 -19.58 2.06 8.00
C GLY A 112 -20.04 2.20 9.45
N VAL A 113 -19.25 1.75 10.43
CA VAL A 113 -19.54 1.91 11.85
C VAL A 113 -19.09 3.30 12.26
N THR A 114 -20.04 4.10 12.71
CA THR A 114 -19.79 5.42 13.29
C THR A 114 -20.09 5.37 14.78
N ASP A 115 -19.37 6.16 15.58
CA ASP A 115 -19.63 6.33 17.02
C ASP A 115 -20.90 7.17 17.29
N VAL A 116 -21.83 7.22 16.33
CA VAL A 116 -23.06 8.01 16.45
C VAL A 116 -24.02 7.30 17.39
N GLU A 117 -24.47 8.02 18.42
CA GLU A 117 -25.37 7.50 19.45
C GLU A 117 -26.77 7.18 18.90
N ASP A 118 -27.18 7.78 17.78
CA ASP A 118 -28.51 7.60 17.18
C ASP A 118 -28.70 6.16 16.63
N PRO A 119 -29.63 5.37 17.20
CA PRO A 119 -29.94 4.02 16.73
C PRO A 119 -30.46 3.94 15.29
N LEU A 120 -31.03 5.02 14.73
CA LEU A 120 -31.61 5.05 13.38
C LEU A 120 -30.56 5.26 12.28
N GLU A 121 -29.39 5.81 12.60
CA GLU A 121 -28.28 5.98 11.65
C GLU A 121 -27.35 4.75 11.57
N ARG A 122 -27.61 3.73 12.42
CA ARG A 122 -26.82 2.49 12.49
C ARG A 122 -27.05 1.51 11.33
N GLU A 123 -27.86 1.81 10.31
CA GLU A 123 -28.05 0.90 9.17
C GLU A 123 -26.89 0.95 8.14
N GLY A 124 -26.01 1.94 8.23
CA GLY A 124 -24.90 2.13 7.26
C GLY A 124 -23.93 0.96 7.16
N TRP A 125 -23.70 0.20 8.24
CA TRP A 125 -22.75 -0.91 8.22
C TRP A 125 -23.22 -2.10 7.37
N LEU A 126 -24.54 -2.32 7.23
CA LEU A 126 -25.11 -3.41 6.40
C LEU A 126 -24.84 -3.20 4.91
N THR A 127 -24.72 -1.94 4.49
CA THR A 127 -24.45 -1.55 3.10
C THR A 127 -23.02 -1.06 2.88
N SER A 128 -22.18 -1.19 3.91
CA SER A 128 -20.78 -0.79 3.89
C SER A 128 -19.96 -1.59 2.87
N GLU A 129 -18.81 -1.02 2.49
CA GLU A 129 -17.86 -1.72 1.63
C GLU A 129 -17.31 -2.99 2.30
N HIS A 130 -17.15 -3.00 3.63
CA HIS A 130 -16.79 -4.19 4.39
C HIS A 130 -17.86 -5.28 4.29
N ALA A 131 -19.14 -4.96 4.45
CA ALA A 131 -20.22 -5.93 4.34
C ALA A 131 -20.31 -6.54 2.92
N LYS A 132 -20.15 -5.71 1.88
CA LYS A 132 -20.09 -6.17 0.48
C LYS A 132 -18.88 -7.06 0.24
N TRP A 133 -17.71 -6.65 0.72
CA TRP A 133 -16.47 -7.41 0.62
C TRP A 133 -16.60 -8.77 1.33
N LEU A 134 -17.08 -8.78 2.57
CA LEU A 134 -17.25 -9.99 3.37
C LEU A 134 -18.26 -10.96 2.73
N SER A 135 -19.32 -10.43 2.11
CA SER A 135 -20.27 -11.25 1.34
C SER A 135 -19.59 -11.91 0.12
N LYS A 136 -18.71 -11.19 -0.58
CA LYS A 136 -17.90 -11.76 -1.67
C LYS A 136 -16.95 -12.85 -1.14
N VAL A 137 -16.28 -12.62 -0.02
CA VAL A 137 -15.39 -13.61 0.62
C VAL A 137 -16.15 -14.87 0.99
N ARG A 138 -17.27 -14.76 1.73
CA ARG A 138 -18.08 -15.91 2.12
C ARG A 138 -18.53 -16.74 0.92
N ARG A 139 -18.87 -16.08 -0.19
CA ARG A 139 -19.18 -16.77 -1.45
C ARG A 139 -17.97 -17.52 -2.00
N GLN A 140 -16.80 -16.87 -2.07
CA GLN A 140 -15.57 -17.51 -2.52
C GLN A 140 -15.17 -18.70 -1.64
N GLU A 141 -15.33 -18.58 -0.32
CA GLU A 141 -15.09 -19.68 0.62
C GLU A 141 -16.03 -20.87 0.37
N ASN A 142 -17.31 -20.61 0.13
CA ASN A 142 -18.32 -21.64 -0.11
C ASN A 142 -18.15 -22.33 -1.45
N ASP A 143 -17.76 -21.58 -2.48
CA ASP A 143 -17.56 -22.09 -3.84
C ASP A 143 -16.14 -22.70 -4.03
N SER A 144 -15.24 -22.52 -3.07
CA SER A 144 -13.84 -22.96 -3.19
C SER A 144 -13.71 -24.48 -3.25
N LYS A 145 -12.91 -24.94 -4.21
CA LYS A 145 -12.55 -26.35 -4.40
C LYS A 145 -11.15 -26.69 -3.91
N GLU A 146 -10.43 -25.69 -3.38
CA GLU A 146 -9.07 -25.84 -2.87
C GLU A 146 -9.01 -26.78 -1.66
N GLU A 147 -7.99 -27.64 -1.64
CA GLU A 147 -7.87 -28.71 -0.64
C GLU A 147 -7.72 -28.15 0.78
N PHE A 148 -6.94 -27.08 0.95
CA PHE A 148 -6.74 -26.43 2.25
C PHE A 148 -8.03 -25.83 2.81
N VAL A 149 -8.92 -25.31 1.95
CA VAL A 149 -10.22 -24.76 2.37
C VAL A 149 -11.16 -25.88 2.84
N LYS A 150 -11.22 -26.98 2.08
CA LYS A 150 -12.03 -28.15 2.47
C LYS A 150 -11.53 -28.75 3.77
N HIS A 151 -10.23 -28.98 3.89
CA HIS A 151 -9.60 -29.50 5.09
C HIS A 151 -9.93 -28.64 6.32
N PHE A 152 -9.82 -27.31 6.19
CA PHE A 152 -10.14 -26.41 7.30
C PHE A 152 -11.62 -26.49 7.69
N LYS A 153 -12.54 -26.41 6.72
CA LYS A 153 -13.98 -26.47 6.97
C LYS A 153 -14.42 -27.78 7.61
N SER A 154 -13.84 -28.90 7.19
CA SER A 154 -14.15 -30.22 7.75
C SER A 154 -13.65 -30.39 9.20
N ASN A 155 -12.49 -29.83 9.54
CA ASN A 155 -11.86 -30.04 10.85
C ASN A 155 -12.24 -29.00 11.90
N TYR A 156 -12.45 -27.75 11.50
CA TYR A 156 -12.64 -26.63 12.42
C TYR A 156 -14.02 -25.96 12.28
N GLY A 157 -14.66 -26.08 11.10
CA GLY A 157 -15.89 -25.37 10.78
C GLY A 157 -15.74 -23.84 10.78
N GLY A 158 -16.83 -23.13 10.52
CA GLY A 158 -16.87 -21.67 10.61
C GLY A 158 -16.15 -20.91 9.47
N ALA A 159 -15.81 -19.65 9.74
CA ALA A 159 -15.11 -18.76 8.82
C ALA A 159 -13.61 -19.11 8.77
N LEU A 160 -12.95 -18.82 7.65
CA LEU A 160 -11.51 -19.03 7.53
C LEU A 160 -10.73 -17.94 8.30
N PRO A 161 -9.56 -18.26 8.88
CA PRO A 161 -8.64 -17.25 9.40
C PRO A 161 -8.14 -16.31 8.30
N VAL A 162 -7.77 -15.07 8.66
CA VAL A 162 -7.40 -14.03 7.70
C VAL A 162 -6.26 -14.44 6.77
N TRP A 163 -5.23 -15.12 7.27
CA TRP A 163 -4.09 -15.60 6.47
C TRP A 163 -4.47 -16.72 5.50
N VAL A 164 -5.60 -17.41 5.72
CA VAL A 164 -6.15 -18.38 4.78
C VAL A 164 -7.07 -17.68 3.78
N VAL A 165 -7.87 -16.71 4.25
CA VAL A 165 -8.71 -15.87 3.40
C VAL A 165 -7.87 -15.16 2.34
N THR A 166 -6.69 -14.63 2.70
CA THR A 166 -5.84 -13.93 1.73
C THR A 166 -5.45 -14.79 0.53
N GLU A 167 -5.33 -16.11 0.68
CA GLU A 167 -4.98 -17.04 -0.40
C GLU A 167 -6.10 -17.28 -1.41
N ILE A 168 -7.36 -17.07 -1.03
CA ILE A 168 -8.51 -17.23 -1.94
C ILE A 168 -8.94 -15.90 -2.60
N LEU A 169 -8.42 -14.77 -2.12
CA LEU A 169 -8.75 -13.45 -2.66
C LEU A 169 -8.04 -13.21 -4.00
N ASP A 170 -8.75 -12.58 -4.94
CA ASP A 170 -8.14 -11.98 -6.12
C ASP A 170 -7.38 -10.69 -5.74
N PHE A 171 -6.51 -10.20 -6.63
CA PHE A 171 -5.81 -8.91 -6.46
C PHE A 171 -6.76 -7.80 -6.01
N GLY A 172 -7.95 -7.72 -6.62
CA GLY A 172 -8.98 -6.75 -6.25
C GLY A 172 -9.45 -6.89 -4.81
N GLY A 173 -9.73 -8.11 -4.35
CA GLY A 173 -10.15 -8.41 -2.99
C GLY A 173 -9.08 -8.05 -1.95
N ILE A 174 -7.81 -8.32 -2.23
CA ILE A 174 -6.68 -7.88 -1.39
C ILE A 174 -6.55 -6.35 -1.39
N SER A 175 -6.64 -5.71 -2.56
CA SER A 175 -6.59 -4.25 -2.67
C SER A 175 -7.73 -3.57 -1.91
N THR A 176 -8.94 -4.15 -1.90
CA THR A 176 -10.08 -3.65 -1.11
C THR A 176 -9.84 -3.81 0.38
N LEU A 177 -9.42 -5.01 0.84
CA LEU A 177 -9.13 -5.25 2.25
C LEU A 177 -8.02 -4.32 2.76
N TYR A 178 -6.93 -4.20 2.01
CA TYR A 178 -5.83 -3.29 2.33
C TYR A 178 -6.32 -1.84 2.48
N GLY A 179 -7.18 -1.38 1.56
CA GLY A 179 -7.80 -0.05 1.64
C GLY A 179 -8.69 0.14 2.87
N GLY A 180 -9.23 -0.94 3.43
CA GLY A 180 -10.08 -0.96 4.61
C GLY A 180 -9.36 -1.08 5.95
N LEU A 181 -8.05 -1.37 5.95
CA LEU A 181 -7.23 -1.42 7.16
C LEU A 181 -7.12 -0.04 7.84
N LYS A 182 -6.89 -0.05 9.16
CA LYS A 182 -6.49 1.16 9.90
C LYS A 182 -5.18 1.73 9.34
N GLN A 183 -4.99 3.04 9.49
CA GLN A 183 -3.84 3.74 8.91
C GLN A 183 -2.50 3.16 9.39
N ASN A 184 -2.37 2.86 10.68
CA ASN A 184 -1.16 2.23 11.24
C ASN A 184 -0.79 0.91 10.55
N HIS A 185 -1.77 0.04 10.26
CA HIS A 185 -1.54 -1.23 9.57
C HIS A 185 -1.14 -0.99 8.10
N ARG A 186 -1.77 -0.02 7.42
CA ARG A 186 -1.37 0.35 6.06
C ARG A 186 0.07 0.87 6.02
N ASP A 187 0.44 1.73 6.97
CA ASP A 187 1.79 2.29 7.07
C ASP A 187 2.82 1.19 7.36
N GLN A 188 2.51 0.26 8.27
CA GLN A 188 3.34 -0.91 8.59
C GLN A 188 3.59 -1.80 7.36
N ILE A 189 2.55 -2.08 6.57
CA ILE A 189 2.65 -2.88 5.34
C ILE A 189 3.43 -2.12 4.26
N ALA A 190 3.18 -0.82 4.10
CA ALA A 190 3.92 0.00 3.14
C ALA A 190 5.42 0.00 3.48
N GLU A 191 5.77 0.16 4.75
CA GLU A 191 7.16 0.08 5.19
C GLU A 191 7.81 -1.29 4.98
N SER A 192 7.07 -2.39 5.16
CA SER A 192 7.61 -3.73 4.90
C SER A 192 7.88 -4.00 3.43
N LEU A 193 7.19 -3.26 2.54
CA LEU A 193 7.46 -3.22 1.09
C LEU A 193 8.47 -2.11 0.71
N GLY A 194 9.08 -1.47 1.72
CA GLY A 194 10.13 -0.47 1.60
C GLY A 194 9.66 0.88 1.02
N PHE A 195 8.40 1.24 1.26
CA PHE A 195 7.90 2.59 1.04
C PHE A 195 8.45 3.52 2.13
N GLU A 196 9.41 4.37 1.75
CA GLU A 196 10.08 5.30 2.67
C GLU A 196 9.82 6.76 2.33
N VAL A 197 8.66 7.08 1.75
CA VAL A 197 8.33 8.47 1.36
C VAL A 197 8.35 9.34 2.62
N GLN A 198 9.40 10.18 2.74
CA GLN A 198 9.60 11.13 3.84
C GLN A 198 9.37 10.52 5.24
N ALA A 199 9.73 9.25 5.44
CA ALA A 199 9.51 8.52 6.70
C ALA A 199 8.05 8.52 7.23
N ARG A 200 7.06 8.74 6.34
CA ARG A 200 5.63 8.73 6.71
C ARG A 200 5.01 7.34 6.74
N GLY A 201 5.67 6.34 6.13
CA GLY A 201 5.06 5.04 5.85
C GLY A 201 3.77 5.26 5.07
N ASP A 202 3.82 5.72 3.83
CA ASP A 202 2.63 6.23 3.13
C ASP A 202 1.70 5.10 2.64
N GLY A 203 1.00 4.50 3.59
CA GLY A 203 0.01 3.45 3.35
C GLY A 203 -1.11 3.92 2.42
N THR A 204 -1.37 5.22 2.36
CA THR A 204 -2.36 5.83 1.47
C THR A 204 -1.87 5.80 0.02
N SER A 205 -0.61 6.16 -0.24
CA SER A 205 -0.01 6.04 -1.57
C SER A 205 0.07 4.60 -2.03
N LEU A 206 0.47 3.66 -1.16
CA LEU A 206 0.40 2.24 -1.51
C LEU A 206 -1.05 1.81 -1.84
N ALA A 207 -2.08 2.33 -1.16
CA ALA A 207 -3.48 2.02 -1.49
C ALA A 207 -3.86 2.52 -2.90
N SER A 208 -3.40 3.72 -3.24
CA SER A 208 -3.55 4.32 -4.57
C SER A 208 -2.84 3.48 -5.65
N TRP A 209 -1.62 3.04 -5.36
CA TRP A 209 -0.83 2.22 -6.28
C TRP A 209 -1.44 0.84 -6.45
N MET A 210 -1.92 0.19 -5.39
CA MET A 210 -2.62 -1.09 -5.49
C MET A 210 -3.86 -0.99 -6.39
N LYS A 211 -4.60 0.12 -6.34
CA LYS A 211 -5.71 0.36 -7.29
C LYS A 211 -5.23 0.50 -8.73
N ASN A 212 -4.13 1.25 -8.95
CA ASN A 212 -3.49 1.35 -10.28
C ASN A 212 -3.04 -0.03 -10.79
N LEU A 213 -2.29 -0.78 -9.98
CA LEU A 213 -1.77 -2.10 -10.33
C LEU A 213 -2.90 -3.11 -10.59
N ASN A 214 -4.00 -3.07 -9.82
CA ASN A 214 -5.18 -3.89 -10.09
C ASN A 214 -5.82 -3.54 -11.46
N PHE A 215 -5.90 -2.25 -11.81
CA PHE A 215 -6.37 -1.81 -13.13
C PHE A 215 -5.48 -2.35 -14.26
N ILE A 216 -4.16 -2.33 -14.08
CA ILE A 216 -3.19 -2.89 -15.03
C ILE A 216 -3.32 -4.41 -15.12
N ARG A 217 -3.40 -5.11 -13.98
CA ARG A 217 -3.62 -6.55 -13.88
C ARG A 217 -4.87 -6.96 -14.67
N ASN A 218 -5.99 -6.28 -14.44
CA ASN A 218 -7.25 -6.58 -15.12
C ASN A 218 -7.18 -6.25 -16.63
N THR A 219 -6.50 -5.17 -17.01
CA THR A 219 -6.22 -4.88 -18.43
C THR A 219 -5.45 -6.03 -19.09
N CYS A 220 -4.45 -6.60 -18.40
CA CYS A 220 -3.69 -7.73 -18.88
C CYS A 220 -4.53 -9.01 -18.97
N ALA A 221 -5.29 -9.32 -17.90
CA ALA A 221 -6.14 -10.51 -17.80
C ALA A 221 -7.29 -10.52 -18.82
N HIS A 222 -7.84 -9.35 -19.16
CA HIS A 222 -8.84 -9.22 -20.23
C HIS A 222 -8.21 -9.16 -21.63
N HIS A 223 -6.88 -9.33 -21.75
CA HIS A 223 -6.11 -9.27 -23.00
C HIS A 223 -6.36 -7.98 -23.79
N ALA A 224 -6.62 -6.88 -23.08
CA ALA A 224 -6.78 -5.57 -23.69
C ALA A 224 -5.41 -5.00 -24.10
N ARG A 225 -5.41 -4.06 -25.04
CA ARG A 225 -4.21 -3.33 -25.47
C ARG A 225 -3.62 -2.55 -24.29
N LEU A 226 -2.34 -2.73 -23.99
CA LEU A 226 -1.68 -2.12 -22.83
C LEU A 226 -0.68 -1.02 -23.21
N TRP A 227 0.23 -1.28 -24.15
CA TRP A 227 1.47 -0.52 -24.38
C TRP A 227 1.28 1.00 -24.45
N ASN A 228 0.26 1.48 -25.19
CA ASN A 228 -0.07 2.90 -25.30
C ASN A 228 -1.47 3.24 -24.76
N LYS A 229 -2.01 2.44 -23.85
CA LYS A 229 -3.29 2.71 -23.20
C LYS A 229 -3.17 3.95 -22.31
N ASN A 230 -4.21 4.78 -22.32
CA ASN A 230 -4.35 5.84 -21.32
C ASN A 230 -4.86 5.21 -20.01
N ILE A 231 -4.07 5.32 -18.95
CA ILE A 231 -4.37 4.80 -17.62
C ILE A 231 -5.13 5.88 -16.85
N THR A 232 -6.37 5.56 -16.50
CA THR A 232 -7.28 6.48 -15.79
C THR A 232 -7.10 6.45 -14.27
N VAL A 233 -6.62 5.33 -13.73
CA VAL A 233 -6.33 5.16 -12.29
C VAL A 233 -4.84 5.38 -12.09
N GLN A 234 -4.43 6.58 -11.68
CA GLN A 234 -3.01 6.96 -11.58
C GLN A 234 -2.49 6.84 -10.16
N GLY A 235 -1.20 6.50 -10.03
CA GLY A 235 -0.51 6.50 -8.73
C GLY A 235 -0.27 7.93 -8.21
N THR A 236 -0.41 8.11 -6.90
CA THR A 236 -0.15 9.38 -6.20
C THR A 236 1.30 9.45 -5.70
N GLU A 237 1.77 10.65 -5.38
CA GLU A 237 3.05 10.91 -4.68
C GLU A 237 4.32 10.31 -5.34
N LEU A 238 4.31 10.10 -6.67
CA LEU A 238 5.49 9.57 -7.38
C LEU A 238 6.68 10.53 -7.34
N ASP A 239 6.42 11.84 -7.34
CA ASP A 239 7.39 12.93 -7.32
C ASP A 239 8.08 13.13 -5.97
N GLU A 240 7.43 12.72 -4.88
CA GLU A 240 7.98 12.76 -3.52
C GLU A 240 8.99 11.63 -3.26
N ILE A 241 9.04 10.64 -4.15
CA ILE A 241 9.91 9.48 -4.04
C ILE A 241 11.07 9.65 -5.03
N PRO A 242 12.32 9.80 -4.56
CA PRO A 242 13.47 10.04 -5.44
C PRO A 242 13.60 9.00 -6.57
N ASP A 243 13.37 7.72 -6.25
CA ASP A 243 13.42 6.60 -7.18
C ASP A 243 12.27 6.59 -8.22
N LEU A 244 11.24 7.42 -8.05
CA LEU A 244 10.05 7.45 -8.93
C LEU A 244 9.76 8.83 -9.50
N LYS A 245 10.57 9.84 -9.18
CA LYS A 245 10.36 11.21 -9.63
C LYS A 245 10.24 11.30 -11.15
N HIS A 246 11.04 10.53 -11.88
CA HIS A 246 11.01 10.43 -13.34
C HIS A 246 9.69 9.86 -13.89
N ALA A 247 8.97 9.04 -13.12
CA ALA A 247 7.69 8.45 -13.51
C ALA A 247 6.54 9.44 -13.35
N SER A 248 6.72 10.50 -12.55
CA SER A 248 5.70 11.53 -12.37
C SER A 248 5.40 12.34 -13.64
N VAL A 249 6.31 12.32 -14.63
CA VAL A 249 6.19 13.04 -15.91
C VAL A 249 5.04 12.52 -16.78
N SER A 250 4.73 11.22 -16.72
CA SER A 250 3.63 10.60 -17.46
C SER A 250 2.93 9.53 -16.63
N ARG A 251 2.09 9.99 -15.70
CA ARG A 251 1.30 9.12 -14.79
C ARG A 251 0.18 8.36 -15.50
N ASP A 252 -0.22 8.83 -16.68
CA ASP A 252 -1.29 8.29 -17.52
C ASP A 252 -0.83 7.13 -18.42
N ARG A 253 0.45 6.72 -18.35
CA ARG A 253 1.05 5.70 -19.22
C ARG A 253 1.73 4.59 -18.44
N ILE A 254 1.96 3.46 -19.12
CA ILE A 254 2.39 2.21 -18.49
C ILE A 254 3.75 2.32 -17.80
N TYR A 255 4.62 3.24 -18.25
CA TYR A 255 5.91 3.48 -17.60
C TYR A 255 5.79 3.77 -16.11
N ALA A 256 4.81 4.59 -15.69
CA ALA A 256 4.66 4.92 -14.29
C ALA A 256 4.33 3.68 -13.43
N SER A 257 3.45 2.81 -13.93
CA SER A 257 3.15 1.52 -13.28
C SER A 257 4.36 0.57 -13.30
N LEU A 258 5.13 0.52 -14.38
CA LEU A 258 6.36 -0.30 -14.46
C LEU A 258 7.42 0.18 -13.46
N ALA A 259 7.60 1.49 -13.32
CA ALA A 259 8.51 2.07 -12.33
C ALA A 259 8.05 1.75 -10.90
N VAL A 260 6.75 1.84 -10.62
CA VAL A 260 6.17 1.41 -9.34
C VAL A 260 6.44 -0.07 -9.06
N ILE A 261 6.22 -0.95 -10.04
CA ILE A 261 6.53 -2.40 -9.89
C ILE A 261 8.02 -2.59 -9.60
N ALA A 262 8.91 -1.93 -10.37
CA ALA A 262 10.36 -1.98 -10.14
C ALA A 262 10.73 -1.53 -8.73
N HIS A 263 10.12 -0.42 -8.26
CA HIS A 263 10.37 0.16 -6.96
C HIS A 263 9.97 -0.77 -5.82
N ILE A 264 8.85 -1.49 -5.95
CA ILE A 264 8.41 -2.48 -4.96
C ILE A 264 9.32 -3.72 -5.02
N LEU A 265 9.53 -4.29 -6.21
CA LEU A 265 10.26 -5.55 -6.35
C LEU A 265 11.73 -5.47 -5.96
N ILE A 266 12.41 -4.35 -6.18
CA ILE A 266 13.81 -4.20 -5.76
C ILE A 266 13.97 -4.28 -4.22
N ARG A 267 12.88 -4.06 -3.47
CA ARG A 267 12.84 -4.08 -2.01
C ARG A 267 12.26 -5.38 -1.47
N SER A 268 11.17 -5.88 -2.05
CA SER A 268 10.51 -7.12 -1.61
C SER A 268 11.14 -8.38 -2.19
N CYS A 269 11.78 -8.31 -3.36
CA CYS A 269 12.36 -9.43 -4.10
C CYS A 269 13.68 -9.00 -4.78
N PRO A 270 14.75 -8.65 -4.03
CA PRO A 270 15.97 -8.05 -4.58
C PRO A 270 16.72 -8.94 -5.59
N GLU A 271 16.51 -10.26 -5.52
CA GLU A 271 17.08 -11.25 -6.44
C GLU A 271 16.29 -11.41 -7.75
N ALA A 272 15.16 -10.72 -7.90
CA ALA A 272 14.36 -10.79 -9.12
C ALA A 272 15.07 -10.12 -10.31
N THR A 273 15.17 -10.84 -11.43
CA THR A 273 15.69 -10.32 -12.71
C THR A 273 14.71 -9.42 -13.44
N TRP A 274 13.45 -9.33 -12.98
CA TRP A 274 12.34 -8.64 -13.65
C TRP A 274 12.69 -7.26 -14.21
N ARG A 275 13.43 -6.43 -13.45
CA ARG A 275 13.84 -5.08 -13.89
C ARG A 275 14.75 -5.14 -15.11
N GLN A 276 15.66 -6.10 -15.16
CA GLN A 276 16.57 -6.36 -16.27
C GLN A 276 15.77 -6.87 -17.48
N ASP A 277 14.87 -7.84 -17.25
CA ASP A 277 14.03 -8.42 -18.30
C ASP A 277 13.15 -7.36 -18.99
N VAL A 278 12.51 -6.48 -18.21
CA VAL A 278 11.74 -5.34 -18.74
C VAL A 278 12.66 -4.38 -19.49
N ARG A 279 13.81 -4.04 -18.92
CA ARG A 279 14.74 -3.09 -19.54
C ARG A 279 15.20 -3.59 -20.92
N GLU A 280 15.67 -4.83 -20.99
CA GLU A 280 16.12 -5.47 -22.22
C GLU A 280 14.99 -5.59 -23.24
N PHE A 281 13.80 -6.01 -22.80
CA PHE A 281 12.64 -6.14 -23.67
C PHE A 281 12.25 -4.80 -24.33
N ILE A 282 12.24 -3.71 -23.56
CA ILE A 282 11.88 -2.37 -24.08
C ILE A 282 12.94 -1.88 -25.07
N ILE A 283 14.23 -2.07 -24.77
CA ILE A 283 15.33 -1.71 -25.68
C ILE A 283 15.22 -2.48 -27.00
N GLN A 284 15.04 -3.80 -26.95
CA GLN A 284 14.90 -4.66 -28.13
C GLN A 284 13.65 -4.34 -28.95
N SER A 285 12.58 -3.89 -28.28
CA SER A 285 11.29 -3.60 -28.91
C SER A 285 11.13 -2.15 -29.39
N SER A 286 12.13 -1.29 -29.16
CA SER A 286 12.07 0.16 -29.44
C SER A 286 11.76 0.51 -30.90
N GLN A 287 12.19 -0.33 -31.85
CA GLN A 287 11.90 -0.18 -33.28
C GLN A 287 10.45 -0.53 -33.64
N VAL A 288 9.79 -1.36 -32.82
CA VAL A 288 8.39 -1.78 -33.01
C VAL A 288 7.45 -0.79 -32.32
N ALA A 289 7.80 -0.34 -31.11
CA ALA A 289 7.08 0.71 -30.40
C ALA A 289 8.03 1.68 -29.71
N GLU A 290 7.88 2.96 -30.05
CA GLU A 290 8.60 4.07 -29.43
C GLU A 290 8.34 4.10 -27.90
N PRO A 291 9.37 4.00 -27.04
CA PRO A 291 9.21 4.05 -25.58
C PRO A 291 8.45 5.29 -25.08
N ALA A 292 8.64 6.45 -25.72
CA ALA A 292 7.92 7.68 -25.39
C ALA A 292 6.39 7.52 -25.44
N ARG A 293 5.84 6.67 -26.33
CA ARG A 293 4.39 6.41 -26.40
C ARG A 293 3.86 5.55 -25.25
N MET A 294 4.77 4.85 -24.58
CA MET A 294 4.52 4.08 -23.37
C MET A 294 4.79 4.91 -22.11
N GLY A 295 5.17 6.19 -22.26
CA GLY A 295 5.43 7.14 -21.18
C GLY A 295 6.85 7.11 -20.62
N PHE A 296 7.79 6.40 -21.26
CA PHE A 296 9.18 6.40 -20.84
C PHE A 296 9.79 7.77 -21.14
N PRO A 297 10.41 8.45 -20.14
CA PRO A 297 11.12 9.70 -20.36
C PRO A 297 12.41 9.47 -21.15
N ASP A 298 12.98 10.55 -21.67
CA ASP A 298 14.31 10.50 -22.27
C ASP A 298 15.35 10.01 -21.24
N ASN A 299 16.29 9.17 -21.69
CA ASN A 299 17.33 8.56 -20.86
C ASN A 299 16.81 7.77 -19.64
N TRP A 300 15.59 7.23 -19.70
CA TRP A 300 15.05 6.40 -18.63
C TRP A 300 15.97 5.22 -18.25
N GLU A 301 16.79 4.71 -19.18
CA GLU A 301 17.73 3.62 -18.92
C GLU A 301 18.81 3.98 -17.88
N ALA A 302 19.06 5.27 -17.66
CA ALA A 302 20.03 5.80 -16.70
C ALA A 302 19.42 6.04 -15.31
N GLU A 303 18.09 5.90 -15.16
CA GLU A 303 17.46 6.03 -13.85
C GLU A 303 17.87 4.86 -12.95
N ARG A 304 18.13 5.17 -11.68
CA ARG A 304 18.71 4.22 -10.72
C ARG A 304 17.90 2.94 -10.60
N ILE A 305 16.58 3.02 -10.63
CA ILE A 305 15.71 1.84 -10.52
C ILE A 305 15.90 0.84 -11.67
N TRP A 306 16.40 1.28 -12.83
CA TRP A 306 16.64 0.43 -14.00
C TRP A 306 18.09 -0.06 -14.09
N ASP A 307 18.99 0.41 -13.20
CA ASP A 307 20.34 -0.14 -13.08
C ASP A 307 20.28 -1.57 -12.47
N PRO A 308 20.81 -2.59 -13.16
CA PRO A 308 20.90 -3.97 -12.67
C PRO A 308 21.58 -4.11 -11.30
N GLN A 309 22.58 -3.26 -11.03
CA GLN A 309 23.41 -3.31 -9.83
C GLN A 309 22.83 -2.45 -8.69
N TYR A 310 21.87 -1.57 -8.98
CA TYR A 310 21.28 -0.74 -7.96
C TYR A 310 20.61 -1.59 -6.87
N ARG A 311 20.87 -1.19 -5.63
CA ARG A 311 20.24 -1.72 -4.42
C ARG A 311 19.89 -0.52 -3.52
N PRO A 312 18.65 -0.42 -3.01
CA PRO A 312 18.27 0.64 -2.08
C PRO A 312 19.14 0.54 -0.82
N LYS A 313 19.61 1.69 -0.32
CA LYS A 313 20.28 1.73 0.98
C LYS A 313 19.22 1.57 2.07
N VAL A 314 19.36 0.53 2.89
CA VAL A 314 18.52 0.33 4.07
C VAL A 314 19.19 1.04 5.24
N ASP A 315 18.49 2.00 5.86
CA ASP A 315 18.95 2.59 7.11
C ASP A 315 18.64 1.61 8.27
N PRO A 316 19.68 1.06 8.94
CA PRO A 316 19.49 0.08 9.99
C PRO A 316 18.78 0.66 11.22
N VAL A 317 19.01 1.95 11.54
CA VAL A 317 18.41 2.62 12.69
C VAL A 317 16.93 2.86 12.43
N LEU A 318 16.57 3.36 11.25
CA LEU A 318 15.17 3.53 10.86
C LEU A 318 14.44 2.18 10.83
N SER A 319 15.09 1.13 10.33
CA SER A 319 14.53 -0.23 10.31
C SER A 319 14.27 -0.76 11.71
N GLN A 320 15.19 -0.56 12.66
CA GLN A 320 15.01 -0.96 14.05
C GLN A 320 13.90 -0.17 14.74
N ARG A 321 13.84 1.14 14.51
CA ARG A 321 12.79 2.01 15.06
C ARG A 321 11.40 1.64 14.53
N ARG A 322 11.26 1.32 13.24
CA ARG A 322 10.00 0.80 12.67
C ARG A 322 9.58 -0.51 13.33
N LYS A 323 10.49 -1.48 13.45
CA LYS A 323 10.23 -2.75 14.14
C LYS A 323 9.75 -2.53 15.57
N LEU A 324 10.37 -1.61 16.31
CA LEU A 324 9.96 -1.29 17.67
C LEU A 324 8.59 -0.61 17.71
N ARG A 325 8.33 0.37 16.83
CA ARG A 325 7.03 1.06 16.73
C ARG A 325 5.90 0.09 16.41
N ASN A 326 6.13 -0.87 15.52
CA ASN A 326 5.11 -1.86 15.11
C ASN A 326 4.71 -2.81 16.25
N LYS A 327 5.45 -2.84 17.36
CA LYS A 327 5.02 -3.56 18.58
C LYS A 327 3.96 -2.81 19.39
N PHE A 328 3.57 -1.60 18.98
CA PHE A 328 2.54 -0.80 19.63
C PHE A 328 1.36 -0.56 18.68
N GLU A 329 0.14 -0.81 19.14
CA GLU A 329 -1.04 -0.24 18.48
C GLU A 329 -0.99 1.28 18.67
N CYS A 330 -0.90 2.03 17.57
CA CYS A 330 -0.68 3.47 17.59
C CYS A 330 -1.82 4.23 16.91
N ILE A 331 -2.14 5.41 17.44
CA ILE A 331 -3.05 6.39 16.85
C ILE A 331 -2.30 7.65 16.44
N GLN A 332 -2.89 8.45 15.54
CA GLN A 332 -2.31 9.70 15.06
C GLN A 332 -2.74 10.90 15.91
N SER A 333 -2.02 12.02 15.78
CA SER A 333 -2.31 13.26 16.54
C SER A 333 -3.79 13.71 16.50
N SER A 334 -4.46 13.53 15.36
CA SER A 334 -5.88 13.89 15.20
C SER A 334 -6.80 13.01 16.06
N GLU A 335 -6.51 11.71 16.13
CA GLU A 335 -7.28 10.75 16.93
C GLU A 335 -7.03 10.96 18.42
N VAL A 336 -5.77 11.22 18.81
CA VAL A 336 -5.44 11.59 20.20
C VAL A 336 -6.27 12.78 20.65
N GLY A 337 -6.37 13.81 19.80
CA GLY A 337 -7.14 15.00 20.09
C GLY A 337 -8.63 14.73 20.33
N LEU A 338 -9.24 13.85 19.53
CA LEU A 338 -10.64 13.43 19.71
C LEU A 338 -10.84 12.63 21.00
N LEU A 339 -9.85 11.80 21.38
CA LEU A 339 -9.92 10.98 22.58
C LEU A 339 -9.88 11.83 23.86
N ILE A 340 -8.92 12.76 23.97
CA ILE A 340 -8.70 13.54 25.19
C ILE A 340 -9.49 14.86 25.25
N SER A 341 -10.03 15.32 24.12
CA SER A 341 -10.79 16.57 24.02
C SER A 341 -11.95 16.44 23.01
N PRO A 342 -12.95 15.58 23.29
CA PRO A 342 -14.01 15.26 22.33
C PRO A 342 -14.90 16.45 21.95
N HIS A 343 -15.02 17.45 22.84
CA HIS A 343 -15.84 18.65 22.62
C HIS A 343 -15.01 19.90 22.32
N GLY A 344 -13.68 19.78 22.28
CA GLY A 344 -12.78 20.89 21.97
C GLY A 344 -12.68 21.16 20.48
N SER A 345 -12.36 22.40 20.12
CA SER A 345 -11.98 22.70 18.74
C SER A 345 -10.70 21.94 18.34
N ARG A 346 -10.54 21.64 17.05
CA ARG A 346 -9.34 20.98 16.51
C ARG A 346 -8.04 21.71 16.91
N LYS A 347 -8.09 23.03 17.07
CA LYS A 347 -6.96 23.85 17.49
C LYS A 347 -6.61 23.61 18.97
N GLU A 348 -7.60 23.55 19.84
CA GLU A 348 -7.41 23.26 21.27
C GLU A 348 -6.86 21.85 21.48
N ALA A 349 -7.45 20.86 20.81
CA ALA A 349 -6.98 19.48 20.85
C ALA A 349 -5.49 19.37 20.42
N ASN A 350 -5.12 20.02 19.32
CA ASN A 350 -3.71 20.05 18.86
C ASN A 350 -2.78 20.74 19.87
N ASN A 351 -3.22 21.83 20.50
CA ASN A 351 -2.43 22.53 21.52
C ASN A 351 -2.25 21.68 22.77
N MET A 352 -3.29 20.94 23.18
CA MET A 352 -3.23 20.01 24.31
C MET A 352 -2.20 18.90 24.06
N VAL A 353 -2.27 18.24 22.90
CA VAL A 353 -1.30 17.20 22.52
C VAL A 353 0.14 17.75 22.52
N ARG A 354 0.35 18.98 22.01
CA ARG A 354 1.67 19.64 22.05
C ARG A 354 2.13 19.90 23.48
N SER A 355 1.25 20.34 24.37
CA SER A 355 1.56 20.57 25.78
C SER A 355 1.93 19.28 26.51
N LEU A 356 1.17 18.21 26.32
CA LEU A 356 1.44 16.92 26.94
C LEU A 356 2.77 16.32 26.46
N ARG A 357 3.11 16.50 25.17
CA ARG A 357 4.43 16.13 24.65
C ARG A 357 5.55 17.00 25.23
N SER A 358 5.34 18.31 25.40
CA SER A 358 6.39 19.19 25.92
C SER A 358 6.74 18.88 27.38
N GLN A 359 5.78 18.37 28.14
CA GLN A 359 5.88 17.96 29.54
C GLN A 359 6.35 16.51 29.73
N SER A 360 6.65 15.76 28.65
CA SER A 360 6.96 14.32 28.70
C SER A 360 5.81 13.47 29.28
N SER A 361 4.56 13.94 29.29
CA SER A 361 3.40 13.14 29.71
C SER A 361 2.99 12.11 28.65
N LEU A 362 3.33 12.38 27.38
CA LEU A 362 2.87 11.59 26.25
C LEU A 362 4.04 11.11 25.39
N LEU A 363 4.20 9.79 25.30
CA LEU A 363 5.14 9.14 24.39
C LEU A 363 4.66 9.30 22.95
N ALA A 364 5.54 9.86 22.11
CA ALA A 364 5.30 10.10 20.70
C ALA A 364 6.47 9.54 19.90
N LEU A 365 6.19 8.53 19.06
CA LEU A 365 7.15 7.88 18.19
C LEU A 365 7.12 8.56 16.82
N GLN A 366 8.18 9.31 16.53
CA GLN A 366 8.34 10.03 15.29
C GLN A 366 9.64 9.56 14.63
N LEU A 367 9.55 9.05 13.39
CA LEU A 367 10.70 8.67 12.61
C LEU A 367 11.43 9.93 12.10
N GLU A 368 12.75 9.86 11.97
CA GLU A 368 13.55 10.98 11.45
C GLU A 368 13.07 11.38 10.05
N ASN A 369 12.96 12.69 9.81
CA ASN A 369 12.39 13.30 8.60
C ASN A 369 10.88 13.07 8.37
N GLY A 370 10.19 12.37 9.28
CA GLY A 370 8.74 12.20 9.26
C GLY A 370 8.01 13.38 9.88
N SER A 371 6.99 13.91 9.20
CA SER A 371 6.08 14.93 9.76
C SER A 371 5.05 14.36 10.75
N GLN A 372 4.88 13.04 10.76
CA GLN A 372 3.85 12.32 11.51
C GLN A 372 4.43 11.75 12.81
N ALA A 373 3.75 12.00 13.93
CA ALA A 373 4.01 11.32 15.19
C ALA A 373 2.94 10.25 15.43
N TYR A 374 3.39 9.08 15.88
CA TYR A 374 2.54 7.95 16.29
C TYR A 374 2.49 7.88 17.81
N PHE A 375 1.29 7.70 18.36
CA PHE A 375 1.06 7.67 19.79
C PHE A 375 0.56 6.28 20.18
N PRO A 376 1.34 5.50 20.94
CA PRO A 376 0.87 4.22 21.45
C PRO A 376 -0.45 4.35 22.22
N LEU A 377 -1.42 3.51 21.88
CA LEU A 377 -2.81 3.58 22.36
C LEU A 377 -2.93 3.21 23.85
N PHE A 378 -2.05 2.34 24.36
CA PHE A 378 -2.05 1.91 25.78
C PHE A 378 -1.92 3.07 26.78
N GLN A 379 -1.49 4.25 26.32
CA GLN A 379 -1.34 5.44 27.15
C GLN A 379 -2.69 6.05 27.55
N PHE A 380 -3.77 5.70 26.84
CA PHE A 380 -5.07 6.32 27.01
C PHE A 380 -6.03 5.37 27.71
N ASP A 381 -6.83 5.93 28.61
CA ASP A 381 -8.02 5.30 29.18
C ASP A 381 -9.21 5.76 28.32
N PRO A 382 -9.77 4.89 27.45
CA PRO A 382 -10.85 5.27 26.55
C PRO A 382 -12.16 5.58 27.29
N ASP A 383 -12.40 4.95 28.44
CA ASP A 383 -13.63 5.16 29.22
C ASP A 383 -13.60 6.51 29.91
N GLN A 384 -12.45 6.87 30.48
CA GLN A 384 -12.26 8.12 31.20
C GLN A 384 -11.78 9.26 30.32
N LYS A 385 -11.54 9.00 29.02
CA LYS A 385 -11.13 9.98 28.00
C LYS A 385 -9.91 10.80 28.44
N ARG A 386 -8.92 10.14 29.06
CA ARG A 386 -7.71 10.77 29.60
C ARG A 386 -6.48 9.88 29.44
N ILE A 387 -5.30 10.44 29.70
CA ILE A 387 -4.07 9.64 29.81
C ILE A 387 -4.13 8.84 31.11
N ASN A 388 -3.71 7.58 31.06
CA ASN A 388 -3.58 6.74 32.26
C ASN A 388 -2.55 7.39 33.23
N PRO A 389 -2.94 7.74 34.47
CA PRO A 389 -2.04 8.44 35.40
C PRO A 389 -0.75 7.69 35.75
N ALA A 390 -0.77 6.35 35.74
CA ALA A 390 0.42 5.53 35.98
C ALA A 390 1.38 5.59 34.78
N VAL A 391 0.84 5.57 33.56
CA VAL A 391 1.61 5.71 32.32
C VAL A 391 2.20 7.11 32.20
N GLU A 392 1.42 8.15 32.52
CA GLU A 392 1.90 9.53 32.55
C GLU A 392 3.09 9.69 33.50
N TYR A 393 3.00 9.14 34.71
CA TYR A 393 4.09 9.18 35.68
C TYR A 393 5.37 8.56 35.13
N ILE A 394 5.30 7.36 34.55
CA ILE A 394 6.45 6.67 33.97
C ILE A 394 7.03 7.49 32.80
N ASN A 395 6.17 7.99 31.91
CA ASN A 395 6.61 8.78 30.76
C ASN A 395 7.38 10.04 31.19
N GLN A 396 6.88 10.77 32.20
CA GLN A 396 7.56 11.96 32.70
C GLN A 396 8.94 11.62 33.26
N ARG A 397 9.07 10.50 33.95
CA ARG A 397 10.33 10.05 34.56
C ARG A 397 11.35 9.52 33.56
N LEU A 398 10.90 8.85 32.51
CA LEU A 398 11.73 8.44 31.38
C LEU A 398 12.12 9.64 30.49
N GLU A 399 11.58 10.83 30.75
CA GLU A 399 11.76 12.02 29.93
C GLU A 399 11.47 11.73 28.44
N VAL A 400 10.35 11.07 28.13
CA VAL A 400 10.04 10.54 26.78
C VAL A 400 10.14 11.56 25.64
N ARG A 401 10.10 12.86 25.94
CA ARG A 401 10.36 13.91 24.95
C ARG A 401 11.81 13.91 24.47
N LYS A 402 12.78 13.68 25.36
CA LYS A 402 14.22 13.69 25.07
C LYS A 402 14.65 12.41 24.37
N ASP A 403 14.22 11.26 24.88
CA ASP A 403 14.50 9.95 24.27
C ASP A 403 13.25 9.08 24.12
N PRO A 404 12.40 9.34 23.10
CA PRO A 404 11.19 8.57 22.88
C PRO A 404 11.47 7.10 22.52
N TRP A 405 12.59 6.82 21.85
CA TRP A 405 12.90 5.48 21.38
C TRP A 405 13.48 4.60 22.50
N GLY A 406 14.33 5.16 23.37
CA GLY A 406 14.76 4.49 24.60
C GLY A 406 13.59 4.21 25.54
N ALA A 407 12.66 5.17 25.68
CA ALA A 407 11.45 4.95 26.46
C ALA A 407 10.55 3.84 25.88
N ALA A 408 10.33 3.82 24.56
CA ALA A 408 9.59 2.73 23.93
C ALA A 408 10.28 1.37 24.08
N HIS A 409 11.62 1.35 24.02
CA HIS A 409 12.37 0.13 24.31
C HIS A 409 12.16 -0.32 25.76
N TRP A 410 12.20 0.59 26.72
CA TRP A 410 11.93 0.31 28.14
C TRP A 410 10.54 -0.30 28.35
N TRP A 411 9.49 0.29 27.75
CA TRP A 411 8.11 -0.23 27.84
C TRP A 411 7.99 -1.68 27.34
N GLN A 412 8.82 -2.07 26.37
CA GLN A 412 8.86 -3.41 25.76
C GLN A 412 9.85 -4.36 26.44
N SER A 413 10.64 -3.87 27.39
CA SER A 413 11.66 -4.67 28.07
C SER A 413 11.05 -5.37 29.27
N PRO A 414 11.32 -6.66 29.49
CA PRO A 414 10.98 -7.34 30.73
C PRO A 414 11.52 -6.59 31.94
N HIS A 415 10.75 -6.57 33.03
CA HIS A 415 11.17 -5.95 34.28
C HIS A 415 11.12 -6.99 35.41
N ASP A 416 12.18 -7.03 36.24
CA ASP A 416 12.32 -8.05 37.30
C ASP A 416 11.15 -8.02 38.29
N SER A 417 10.71 -6.82 38.67
CA SER A 417 9.52 -6.61 39.53
C SER A 417 8.18 -7.04 38.92
N LEU A 418 8.15 -7.48 37.66
CA LEU A 418 6.95 -7.95 36.95
C LEU A 418 7.07 -9.43 36.56
N GLU A 419 7.94 -10.20 37.24
CA GLU A 419 8.12 -11.64 36.99
C GLU A 419 8.49 -11.96 35.53
N GLY A 420 9.24 -11.06 34.88
CA GLY A 420 9.63 -11.22 33.47
C GLY A 420 8.59 -10.73 32.45
N ASN A 421 7.44 -10.21 32.88
CA ASN A 421 6.53 -9.46 32.02
C ASN A 421 7.07 -8.06 31.73
N THR A 422 6.51 -7.43 30.68
CA THR A 422 6.86 -6.06 30.29
C THR A 422 5.92 -5.06 30.96
N PRO A 423 6.39 -3.82 31.25
CA PRO A 423 5.50 -2.75 31.71
C PRO A 423 4.33 -2.48 30.76
N LEU A 424 4.54 -2.65 29.45
CA LEU A 424 3.47 -2.54 28.45
C LEU A 424 2.37 -3.58 28.66
N HIS A 425 2.73 -4.84 28.93
CA HIS A 425 1.77 -5.90 29.17
C HIS A 425 0.86 -5.56 30.36
N SER A 426 1.44 -5.13 31.48
CA SER A 426 0.67 -4.68 32.65
C SER A 426 -0.21 -3.47 32.37
N ALA A 427 0.25 -2.53 31.53
CA ALA A 427 -0.56 -1.39 31.14
C ALA A 427 -1.78 -1.80 30.29
N MET A 428 -1.58 -2.69 29.32
CA MET A 428 -2.65 -3.16 28.42
C MET A 428 -3.72 -3.99 29.14
N ASN A 429 -3.35 -4.73 30.19
CA ASN A 429 -4.30 -5.50 30.99
C ASN A 429 -5.04 -4.65 32.05
N GLY A 430 -4.65 -3.39 32.24
CA GLY A 430 -5.21 -2.52 33.28
C GLY A 430 -4.64 -2.76 34.69
N ASP A 431 -3.59 -3.58 34.81
CA ASP A 431 -2.98 -3.93 36.10
C ASP A 431 -1.98 -2.86 36.60
N LEU A 432 -1.57 -1.95 35.72
CA LEU A 432 -0.56 -0.95 36.05
C LEU A 432 -1.11 0.18 36.94
N THR A 433 -0.94 0.03 38.25
CA THR A 433 -1.29 1.06 39.23
C THR A 433 -0.19 2.13 39.41
N LYS A 434 -0.55 3.29 39.96
CA LYS A 434 0.42 4.36 40.27
C LYS A 434 1.50 3.90 41.26
N SER A 435 1.15 3.07 42.23
CA SER A 435 2.12 2.51 43.20
C SER A 435 3.10 1.57 42.52
N MET A 436 2.64 0.73 41.58
CA MET A 436 3.52 -0.11 40.76
C MET A 436 4.45 0.74 39.89
N ALA A 437 3.94 1.79 39.26
CA ALA A 437 4.75 2.71 38.47
C ALA A 437 5.91 3.34 39.29
N GLN A 438 5.68 3.67 40.56
CA GLN A 438 6.72 4.18 41.48
C GLN A 438 7.78 3.12 41.83
N ILE A 439 7.41 1.84 41.88
CA ILE A 439 8.34 0.73 42.09
C ILE A 439 9.19 0.50 40.83
N LEU A 440 8.57 0.55 39.66
CA LEU A 440 9.26 0.35 38.38
C LEU A 440 10.26 1.47 38.06
N ILE A 441 9.94 2.73 38.42
CA ILE A 441 10.86 3.87 38.30
C ILE A 441 10.89 4.69 39.61
N PRO A 442 11.77 4.34 40.56
CA PRO A 442 11.89 5.03 41.84
C PRO A 442 12.39 6.47 41.70
N GLU A 443 12.12 7.33 42.70
CA GLU A 443 12.54 8.75 42.73
C GLU A 443 14.07 8.97 42.72
N SER A 444 14.86 7.96 43.12
CA SER A 444 16.32 8.08 43.25
C SER A 444 17.14 7.61 42.04
N SER A 445 16.51 7.11 40.97
CA SER A 445 17.21 6.47 39.83
C SER A 445 17.66 7.41 38.71
N VAL A 446 17.49 8.73 38.86
CA VAL A 446 17.98 9.74 37.92
C VAL A 446 19.27 10.35 38.48
N GLU A 447 20.42 9.78 38.14
CA GLU A 447 21.70 10.44 38.32
C GLU A 447 21.67 11.77 37.54
N LYS A 448 21.65 12.90 38.27
CA LYS A 448 21.92 14.21 37.70
C LYS A 448 23.34 14.18 37.12
N PRO A 449 23.56 14.57 35.85
CA PRO A 449 24.92 14.71 35.34
C PRO A 449 25.65 15.73 36.22
N ALA A 450 26.86 15.36 36.66
CA ALA A 450 27.72 16.22 37.45
C ALA A 450 27.92 17.56 36.74
N ARG A 451 27.84 18.63 37.54
CA ARG A 451 27.82 20.05 37.13
C ARG A 451 28.97 20.49 36.24
#